data_AF-A0A6A3LE31-F1
#
_entry.id   AF-A0A6A3LE31-F1
#
_cell.length_a   1.000
_cell.length_b   1.000
_cell.length_c   1.000
_cell.angle_alpha   90.00
_cell.angle_beta   90.00
_cell.angle_gamma   90.00
#
_symmetry.space_group_name_H-M   'P 1'
#
loop_
_entity.id
_entity.type
_entity.pdbx_description
1 polymer ?
#
loop_
_entity_poly.entity_id
_entity_poly.type
_entity_poly.pdbx_seq_one_letter_code
_entity_poly.pdbx_strand_id
1 'polypeptide(L)'
;MKATSTRKEFAAIHSQMFSLRQQTASVLNEVLRSRTESQRDYQKVSSVLRRIALQPVSRRVAPNPTATEEEVREEAAVVSDRNAKLSKRPKDLYELWGEYEFGLNGLKPAKNFSAAERGANKFSYSRRKVFWDMVATLVRTGFTSDVVIDKVYGAYGRQTSVTNILTALRHDKRQGGHPSLQV
;
A
#
# COMPACT_ATOMS: atom_id res chain seq x y z
N MET A 1 -44.85 58.08 21.92
CA MET A 1 -44.67 56.66 21.56
C MET A 1 -43.96 56.40 20.21
N LYS A 2 -43.65 57.41 19.36
CA LYS A 2 -43.04 57.18 18.03
C LYS A 2 -41.51 56.94 18.03
N ALA A 3 -40.76 57.62 18.91
CA ALA A 3 -39.29 57.57 18.93
C ALA A 3 -38.69 56.20 19.32
N THR A 4 -39.44 55.35 20.01
CA THR A 4 -39.01 54.00 20.38
C THR A 4 -39.25 52.97 19.27
N SER A 5 -40.17 53.25 18.33
CA SER A 5 -40.42 52.40 17.15
C SER A 5 -39.28 52.52 16.14
N THR A 6 -38.90 53.75 15.80
CA THR A 6 -37.82 54.03 14.84
C THR A 6 -36.48 53.45 15.30
N ARG A 7 -36.19 53.45 16.61
CA ARG A 7 -34.98 52.83 17.17
C ARG A 7 -34.97 51.30 17.06
N LYS A 8 -36.13 50.66 17.21
CA LYS A 8 -36.29 49.20 17.04
C LYS A 8 -36.17 48.80 15.57
N GLU A 9 -36.80 49.56 14.68
CA GLU A 9 -36.70 49.37 13.22
C GLU A 9 -35.25 49.50 12.74
N PHE A 10 -34.53 50.52 13.21
CA PHE A 10 -33.11 50.71 12.91
C PHE A 10 -32.25 49.54 13.41
N ALA A 11 -32.46 49.08 14.65
CA ALA A 11 -31.76 47.92 15.19
C ALA A 11 -32.05 46.63 14.39
N ALA A 12 -33.28 46.44 13.93
CA ALA A 12 -33.67 45.29 13.12
C ALA A 12 -32.97 45.30 11.75
N ILE A 13 -32.93 46.45 11.08
CA ILE A 13 -32.23 46.62 9.79
C ILE A 13 -30.72 46.35 9.95
N HIS A 14 -30.11 46.87 11.01
CA HIS A 14 -28.68 46.64 11.27
C HIS A 14 -28.37 45.15 11.54
N SER A 15 -29.24 44.44 12.26
CA SER A 15 -29.12 43.00 12.49
C SER A 15 -29.26 42.20 11.18
N GLN A 16 -30.20 42.58 10.31
CA GLN A 16 -30.37 41.97 8.99
C GLN A 16 -29.15 42.22 8.09
N MET A 17 -28.64 43.45 8.04
CA MET A 17 -27.43 43.79 7.29
C MET A 17 -26.20 43.00 7.77
N PHE A 18 -26.05 42.84 9.10
CA PHE A 18 -24.95 42.06 9.66
C PHE A 18 -25.07 40.58 9.28
N SER A 19 -26.27 40.02 9.40
CA SER A 19 -26.55 38.62 9.03
C SER A 19 -26.28 38.36 7.54
N LEU A 20 -26.70 39.29 6.67
CA LEU A 20 -26.40 39.23 5.23
C LEU A 20 -24.91 39.27 4.93
N ARG A 21 -24.14 40.15 5.61
CA ARG A 21 -22.68 40.21 5.46
C ARG A 21 -21.98 38.94 5.92
N GLN A 22 -22.49 38.31 6.97
CA GLN A 22 -21.95 37.04 7.45
C GLN A 22 -22.28 35.88 6.49
N GLN A 23 -23.49 35.87 5.93
CA GLN A 23 -23.88 34.90 4.90
C GLN A 23 -23.04 35.04 3.63
N THR A 24 -22.83 36.27 3.14
CA THR A 24 -21.99 36.48 1.94
C THR A 24 -20.55 36.05 2.17
N ALA A 25 -19.98 36.33 3.35
CA ALA A 25 -18.65 35.85 3.72
C ALA A 25 -18.58 34.31 3.80
N SER A 26 -19.62 33.65 4.33
CA SER A 26 -19.71 32.19 4.38
C SER A 26 -19.74 31.58 2.98
N VAL A 27 -20.60 32.08 2.10
CA VAL A 27 -20.73 31.59 0.71
C VAL A 27 -19.43 31.79 -0.07
N LEU A 28 -18.76 32.93 0.08
CA LEU A 28 -17.48 33.16 -0.58
C LEU A 28 -16.40 32.17 -0.13
N ASN A 29 -16.32 31.88 1.17
CA ASN A 29 -15.39 30.88 1.69
C ASN A 29 -15.71 29.48 1.15
N GLU A 30 -16.98 29.11 1.05
CA GLU A 30 -17.41 27.84 0.48
C GLU A 30 -17.08 27.73 -1.01
N VAL A 31 -17.30 28.81 -1.78
CA VAL A 31 -16.93 28.87 -3.21
C VAL A 31 -15.42 28.74 -3.41
N LEU A 32 -14.62 29.46 -2.61
CA LEU A 32 -13.16 29.36 -2.67
C LEU A 32 -12.69 27.95 -2.34
N ARG A 33 -13.27 27.34 -1.30
CA ARG A 33 -12.97 25.95 -0.92
C ARG A 33 -13.34 24.98 -2.05
N SER A 34 -14.56 25.07 -2.58
CA SER A 34 -15.03 24.25 -3.70
C SER A 34 -14.14 24.38 -4.94
N ARG A 35 -13.69 25.61 -5.27
CA ARG A 35 -12.77 25.85 -6.37
C ARG A 35 -11.43 25.14 -6.18
N THR A 36 -10.86 25.18 -4.97
CA THR A 36 -9.60 24.49 -4.66
C THR A 36 -9.74 22.97 -4.71
N GLU A 37 -10.86 22.44 -4.24
CA GLU A 37 -11.17 21.00 -4.27
C GLU A 37 -11.34 20.52 -5.72
N SER A 38 -12.15 21.22 -6.52
CA SER A 38 -12.35 20.93 -7.94
C SER A 38 -11.03 20.97 -8.72
N GLN A 39 -10.19 21.98 -8.49
CA GLN A 39 -8.89 22.09 -9.18
C GLN A 39 -7.95 20.92 -8.87
N ARG A 40 -7.94 20.44 -7.61
CA ARG A 40 -7.17 19.25 -7.23
C ARG A 40 -7.69 18.00 -7.94
N ASP A 41 -9.00 17.84 -8.05
CA ASP A 41 -9.59 16.68 -8.71
C ASP A 41 -9.31 16.68 -10.21
N TYR A 42 -9.38 17.84 -10.87
CA TYR A 42 -8.93 17.97 -12.26
C TYR A 42 -7.46 17.56 -12.45
N GLN A 43 -6.58 17.98 -11.54
CA GLN A 43 -5.16 17.59 -11.60
C GLN A 43 -4.99 16.07 -11.48
N LYS A 44 -5.70 15.43 -10.54
CA LYS A 44 -5.70 13.96 -10.38
C LYS A 44 -6.18 13.27 -11.66
N VAL A 45 -7.33 13.67 -12.20
CA VAL A 45 -7.88 13.07 -13.43
C VAL A 45 -6.91 13.23 -14.60
N SER A 46 -6.34 14.43 -14.79
CA SER A 46 -5.35 14.67 -15.85
C SER A 46 -4.10 13.80 -15.72
N SER A 47 -3.66 13.49 -14.49
CA SER A 47 -2.52 12.60 -14.24
C SER A 47 -2.83 11.14 -14.59
N VAL A 48 -4.05 10.67 -14.28
CA VAL A 48 -4.50 9.31 -14.62
C VAL A 48 -4.60 9.16 -16.13
N LEU A 49 -5.19 10.15 -16.81
CA LEU A 49 -5.32 10.14 -18.27
C LEU A 49 -3.96 10.13 -18.99
N ARG A 50 -3.00 10.96 -18.55
CA ARG A 50 -1.63 10.93 -19.09
C ARG A 50 -0.97 9.57 -18.89
N ARG A 51 -1.17 8.94 -17.73
CA ARG A 51 -0.62 7.60 -17.45
C ARG A 51 -1.22 6.53 -18.36
N ILE A 52 -2.53 6.60 -18.64
CA ILE A 52 -3.20 5.65 -19.55
C ILE A 52 -2.71 5.86 -20.99
N ALA A 53 -2.58 7.10 -21.44
CA ALA A 53 -2.11 7.43 -22.79
C ALA A 53 -0.66 6.97 -23.05
N LEU A 54 0.18 6.95 -22.02
CA LEU A 54 1.59 6.52 -22.10
C LEU A 54 1.79 5.02 -21.84
N GLN A 55 0.73 4.27 -21.51
CA GLN A 55 0.85 2.82 -21.32
C GLN A 55 0.92 2.09 -22.68
N PRO A 56 1.94 1.25 -22.93
CA PRO A 56 2.03 0.49 -24.17
C PRO A 56 0.87 -0.51 -24.25
N VAL A 57 0.13 -0.49 -25.37
CA VAL A 57 -0.95 -1.43 -25.65
C VAL A 57 -0.36 -2.83 -25.75
N SER A 58 -0.60 -3.67 -24.73
CA SER A 58 -0.28 -5.10 -24.81
C SER A 58 -1.33 -5.78 -25.68
N ARG A 59 -1.01 -6.00 -26.97
CA ARG A 59 -1.77 -6.92 -27.81
C ARG A 59 -1.73 -8.30 -27.16
N ARG A 60 -2.89 -8.82 -26.77
CA ARG A 60 -3.02 -10.26 -26.47
C ARG A 60 -2.99 -10.99 -27.81
N VAL A 61 -1.84 -11.56 -28.15
CA VAL A 61 -1.73 -12.54 -29.23
C VAL A 61 -2.46 -13.78 -28.73
N ALA A 62 -3.41 -14.29 -29.51
CA ALA A 62 -4.07 -15.55 -29.21
C ALA A 62 -3.05 -16.71 -29.32
N PRO A 63 -3.17 -17.78 -28.51
CA PRO A 63 -2.21 -18.88 -28.54
C PRO A 63 -2.24 -19.55 -29.92
N ASN A 64 -1.08 -19.71 -30.54
CA ASN A 64 -0.94 -20.39 -31.83
C ASN A 64 -1.05 -21.91 -31.57
N PRO A 65 -1.99 -22.65 -32.19
CA PRO A 65 -2.23 -24.06 -31.87
C PRO A 65 -1.15 -25.04 -32.37
N THR A 66 -0.05 -24.54 -32.94
CA THR A 66 1.03 -25.33 -33.54
C THR A 66 2.38 -25.19 -32.84
N ALA A 67 2.40 -24.72 -31.58
CA ALA A 67 3.64 -24.42 -30.87
C ALA A 67 4.51 -25.66 -30.63
N THR A 68 5.79 -25.57 -30.98
CA THR A 68 6.82 -26.59 -30.70
C THR A 68 7.20 -26.60 -29.21
N GLU A 69 7.79 -27.68 -28.71
CA GLU A 69 8.17 -27.81 -27.29
C GLU A 69 9.09 -26.68 -26.79
N GLU A 70 9.90 -26.09 -27.68
CA GLU A 70 10.73 -24.92 -27.38
C GLU A 70 9.92 -23.63 -27.23
N GLU A 71 8.89 -23.42 -28.05
CA GLU A 71 7.97 -22.27 -27.94
C GLU A 71 7.11 -22.34 -26.67
N VAL A 72 6.67 -23.55 -26.28
CA VAL A 72 5.97 -23.77 -25.00
C VAL A 72 6.90 -23.46 -23.81
N ARG A 73 8.19 -23.77 -23.92
CA ARG A 73 9.20 -23.48 -22.89
C ARG A 73 9.51 -21.99 -22.80
N GLU A 74 9.57 -21.27 -23.92
CA GLU A 74 9.69 -19.81 -23.94
C GLU A 74 8.45 -19.12 -23.40
N GLU A 75 7.23 -19.55 -23.76
CA GLU A 75 6.01 -19.02 -23.18
C GLU A 75 5.96 -19.28 -21.66
N ALA A 76 6.33 -20.48 -21.20
CA ALA A 76 6.42 -20.78 -19.77
C ALA A 76 7.46 -19.90 -19.03
N ALA A 77 8.58 -19.59 -19.68
CA ALA A 77 9.60 -18.68 -19.14
C ALA A 77 9.09 -17.22 -19.07
N VAL A 78 8.39 -16.75 -20.11
CA VAL A 78 7.83 -15.39 -20.18
C VAL A 78 6.65 -15.22 -19.22
N VAL A 79 5.84 -16.28 -19.01
CA VAL A 79 4.76 -16.31 -18.03
C VAL A 79 5.32 -16.38 -16.60
N SER A 80 6.43 -17.10 -16.36
CA SER A 80 7.11 -17.13 -15.04
C SER A 80 7.58 -15.73 -14.61
N ASP A 81 8.18 -14.96 -15.52
CA ASP A 81 8.73 -13.63 -15.22
C ASP A 81 7.64 -12.62 -14.83
N ARG A 82 6.44 -12.72 -15.44
CA ARG A 82 5.31 -11.86 -15.10
C ARG A 82 4.68 -12.17 -13.73
N ASN A 83 4.88 -13.38 -13.23
CA ASN A 83 4.21 -13.92 -12.04
C ASN A 83 5.08 -13.89 -10.77
N ALA A 84 6.35 -13.50 -10.85
CA ALA A 84 7.24 -13.37 -9.69
C ALA A 84 7.25 -11.93 -9.13
N LYS A 85 6.13 -11.52 -8.53
CA LYS A 85 5.98 -10.19 -7.92
C LYS A 85 5.71 -10.29 -6.44
N LEU A 86 6.31 -9.38 -5.68
CA LEU A 86 6.01 -9.19 -4.27
C LEU A 86 4.94 -8.10 -4.09
N SER A 87 4.11 -8.25 -3.07
CA SER A 87 3.15 -7.25 -2.61
C SER A 87 3.82 -5.91 -2.37
N LYS A 88 3.17 -4.80 -2.73
CA LYS A 88 3.74 -3.46 -2.51
C LYS A 88 3.67 -3.05 -1.04
N ARG A 89 2.63 -3.47 -0.31
CA ARG A 89 2.36 -3.11 1.08
C ARG A 89 1.71 -4.31 1.80
N PRO A 90 2.49 -5.24 2.37
CA PRO A 90 1.94 -6.30 3.19
C PRO A 90 1.23 -5.67 4.40
N LYS A 91 0.01 -6.14 4.70
CA LYS A 91 -0.81 -5.61 5.80
C LYS A 91 -0.29 -6.06 7.15
N ASP A 92 0.13 -7.32 7.25
CA ASP A 92 0.61 -7.95 8.47
C ASP A 92 1.74 -8.97 8.19
N LEU A 93 2.27 -9.58 9.26
CA LEU A 93 3.32 -10.60 9.16
C LEU A 93 2.81 -11.94 8.60
N TYR A 94 1.50 -12.20 8.67
CA TYR A 94 0.87 -13.41 8.14
C TYR A 94 0.84 -13.38 6.61
N GLU A 95 0.40 -12.26 6.02
CA GLU A 95 0.45 -12.01 4.58
C GLU A 95 1.90 -12.06 4.07
N LEU A 96 2.84 -11.54 4.86
CA LEU A 96 4.27 -11.57 4.53
C LEU A 96 4.84 -12.99 4.52
N TRP A 97 4.42 -13.86 5.45
CA TRP A 97 4.81 -15.27 5.46
C TRP A 97 4.12 -16.06 4.32
N GLY A 98 2.82 -15.85 4.12
CA GLY A 98 2.07 -16.47 3.04
C GLY A 98 2.64 -16.16 1.65
N GLU A 99 3.11 -14.93 1.43
CA GLU A 99 3.83 -14.55 0.21
C GLU A 99 5.09 -15.40 -0.04
N TYR A 100 5.80 -15.78 1.02
CA TYR A 100 6.98 -16.63 0.91
C TYR A 100 6.62 -18.09 0.68
N GLU A 101 5.64 -18.61 1.42
CA GLU A 101 5.30 -20.02 1.43
C GLU A 101 4.45 -20.44 0.22
N PHE A 102 3.43 -19.65 -0.11
CA PHE A 102 2.41 -19.96 -1.12
C PHE A 102 2.36 -18.94 -2.27
N GLY A 103 2.88 -17.74 -2.06
CA GLY A 103 2.67 -16.60 -2.96
C GLY A 103 1.34 -15.90 -2.66
N LEU A 104 1.08 -14.79 -3.35
CA LEU A 104 -0.14 -13.99 -3.16
C LEU A 104 -0.90 -13.86 -4.47
N ASN A 105 -2.24 -14.00 -4.45
CA ASN A 105 -3.11 -13.77 -5.61
C ASN A 105 -2.70 -14.58 -6.87
N GLY A 106 -2.29 -15.85 -6.70
CA GLY A 106 -1.84 -16.71 -7.81
C GLY A 106 -0.44 -16.38 -8.34
N LEU A 107 0.29 -15.48 -7.67
CA LEU A 107 1.69 -15.20 -7.96
C LEU A 107 2.59 -16.31 -7.41
N LYS A 108 3.77 -16.43 -8.00
CA LYS A 108 4.79 -17.40 -7.61
C LYS A 108 5.17 -17.19 -6.12
N PRO A 109 5.34 -18.25 -5.33
CA PRO A 109 5.85 -18.14 -3.96
C PRO A 109 7.26 -17.54 -3.92
N ALA A 110 7.54 -16.64 -2.97
CA ALA A 110 8.85 -15.98 -2.91
C ALA A 110 10.00 -16.96 -2.66
N LYS A 111 9.77 -18.08 -1.98
CA LYS A 111 10.77 -19.15 -1.79
C LYS A 111 11.25 -19.79 -3.11
N ASN A 112 10.40 -19.74 -4.14
CA ASN A 112 10.67 -20.33 -5.46
C ASN A 112 11.24 -19.31 -6.47
N PHE A 113 11.56 -18.08 -6.05
CA PHE A 113 12.06 -17.07 -6.97
C PHE A 113 13.45 -17.43 -7.50
N SER A 114 13.64 -17.27 -8.81
CA SER A 114 14.92 -17.38 -9.50
C SER A 114 15.85 -16.20 -9.14
N ALA A 115 17.13 -16.29 -9.47
CA ALA A 115 18.07 -15.19 -9.24
C ALA A 115 17.66 -13.90 -9.98
N ALA A 116 17.18 -14.02 -11.21
CA ALA A 116 16.70 -12.88 -12.00
C ALA A 116 15.45 -12.24 -11.36
N GLU A 117 14.47 -13.06 -10.95
CA GLU A 117 13.23 -12.61 -10.31
C GLU A 117 13.51 -11.93 -8.95
N ARG A 118 14.48 -12.45 -8.18
CA ARG A 118 14.98 -11.81 -6.95
C ARG A 118 15.68 -10.48 -7.26
N GLY A 119 16.42 -10.41 -8.36
CA GLY A 119 17.05 -9.18 -8.85
C GLY A 119 16.02 -8.10 -9.19
N ALA A 120 14.95 -8.47 -9.90
CA ALA A 120 13.84 -7.56 -10.22
C ALA A 120 13.13 -7.03 -8.95
N ASN A 121 13.04 -7.86 -7.90
CA ASN A 121 12.43 -7.49 -6.61
C ASN A 121 13.47 -7.15 -5.52
N LYS A 122 14.70 -6.75 -5.88
CA LYS A 122 15.86 -6.68 -4.97
C LYS A 122 15.59 -6.00 -3.63
N PHE A 123 15.01 -4.80 -3.65
CA PHE A 123 14.78 -4.01 -2.44
C PHE A 123 13.78 -4.66 -1.49
N SER A 124 12.64 -5.11 -2.02
CA SER A 124 11.59 -5.76 -1.24
C SER A 124 12.06 -7.13 -0.74
N TYR A 125 12.66 -7.93 -1.62
CA TYR A 125 13.15 -9.26 -1.29
C TYR A 125 14.22 -9.20 -0.18
N SER A 126 15.26 -8.36 -0.34
CA SER A 126 16.33 -8.23 0.65
C SER A 126 15.83 -7.78 2.03
N ARG A 127 14.89 -6.82 2.06
CA ARG A 127 14.29 -6.32 3.31
C ARG A 127 13.46 -7.39 4.02
N ARG A 128 12.74 -8.25 3.28
CA ARG A 128 11.87 -9.30 3.82
C ARG A 128 12.61 -10.59 4.16
N LYS A 129 13.73 -10.86 3.48
CA LYS A 129 14.52 -12.09 3.63
C LYS A 129 14.89 -12.39 5.09
N VAL A 130 15.18 -11.37 5.91
CA VAL A 130 15.50 -11.59 7.34
C VAL A 130 14.38 -12.32 8.08
N PHE A 131 13.13 -11.93 7.81
CA PHE A 131 11.96 -12.48 8.46
C PHE A 131 11.66 -13.87 7.91
N TRP A 132 11.69 -14.03 6.59
CA TRP A 132 11.49 -15.34 5.97
C TRP A 132 12.51 -16.37 6.41
N ASP A 133 13.80 -16.02 6.44
CA ASP A 133 14.87 -16.93 6.89
C ASP A 133 14.65 -17.35 8.35
N MET A 134 14.25 -16.41 9.22
CA MET A 134 14.00 -16.66 10.64
C MET A 134 12.80 -17.57 10.84
N VAL A 135 11.65 -17.26 10.24
CA VAL A 135 10.44 -18.09 10.34
C VAL A 135 10.69 -19.46 9.75
N ALA A 136 11.33 -19.56 8.57
CA ALA A 136 11.67 -20.85 7.96
C ALA A 136 12.63 -21.68 8.84
N THR A 137 13.50 -21.04 9.61
CA THR A 137 14.40 -21.74 10.55
C THR A 137 13.63 -22.30 11.73
N LEU A 138 12.77 -21.49 12.35
CA LEU A 138 11.92 -21.92 13.46
C LEU A 138 10.90 -22.98 13.05
N VAL A 139 10.37 -22.90 11.82
CA VAL A 139 9.47 -23.93 11.28
C VAL A 139 10.21 -25.25 11.08
N ARG A 140 11.46 -25.21 10.59
CA ARG A 140 12.31 -26.40 10.48
C ARG A 140 12.66 -27.03 11.83
N THR A 141 12.66 -26.25 12.92
CA THR A 141 12.92 -26.76 14.28
C THR A 141 11.66 -27.27 14.98
N GLY A 142 10.49 -27.20 14.32
CA GLY A 142 9.24 -27.80 14.79
C GLY A 142 8.20 -26.80 15.30
N PHE A 143 8.44 -25.49 15.22
CA PHE A 143 7.38 -24.51 15.51
C PHE A 143 6.43 -24.35 14.32
N THR A 144 5.17 -24.06 14.59
CA THR A 144 4.24 -23.60 13.53
C THR A 144 4.52 -22.14 13.18
N SER A 145 4.31 -21.75 11.93
CA SER A 145 4.49 -20.37 11.46
C SER A 145 3.70 -19.36 12.31
N ASP A 146 2.45 -19.68 12.68
CA ASP A 146 1.59 -18.79 13.47
C ASP A 146 2.20 -18.47 14.85
N VAL A 147 2.65 -19.50 15.57
CA VAL A 147 3.35 -19.35 16.87
C VAL A 147 4.61 -18.50 16.73
N VAL A 148 5.36 -18.66 15.64
CA VAL A 148 6.54 -17.84 15.38
C VAL A 148 6.14 -16.38 15.13
N ILE A 149 5.11 -16.15 14.32
CA ILE A 149 4.62 -14.80 14.02
C ILE A 149 4.12 -14.12 15.30
N ASP A 150 3.40 -14.84 16.16
CA ASP A 150 2.96 -14.33 17.45
C ASP A 150 4.14 -14.01 18.38
N LYS A 151 5.21 -14.83 18.40
CA LYS A 151 6.45 -14.51 19.12
C LYS A 151 7.11 -13.22 18.60
N VAL A 152 7.13 -13.01 17.29
CA VAL A 152 7.66 -11.78 16.69
C VAL A 152 6.81 -10.57 17.10
N TYR A 153 5.49 -10.69 17.09
CA TYR A 153 4.61 -9.63 17.60
C TYR A 153 4.77 -9.40 19.10
N GLY A 154 5.03 -10.45 19.89
CA GLY A 154 5.34 -10.33 21.31
C GLY A 154 6.65 -9.59 21.58
N ALA A 155 7.69 -9.83 20.78
CA ALA A 155 8.99 -9.18 20.91
C ALA A 155 8.98 -7.70 20.50
N TYR A 156 8.36 -7.35 19.37
CA TYR A 156 8.41 -5.99 18.81
C TYR A 156 7.13 -5.17 19.05
N GLY A 157 6.11 -5.76 19.66
CA GLY A 157 4.81 -5.15 19.91
C GLY A 157 3.85 -5.27 18.71
N ARG A 158 2.59 -5.61 19.00
CA ARG A 158 1.54 -5.85 17.99
C ARG A 158 1.04 -4.58 17.30
N GLN A 159 1.27 -3.42 17.90
CA GLN A 159 0.94 -2.10 17.33
C GLN A 159 2.01 -1.59 16.35
N THR A 160 3.17 -2.26 16.29
CA THR A 160 4.29 -1.86 15.45
C THR A 160 4.04 -2.25 14.01
N SER A 161 4.24 -1.31 13.08
CA SER A 161 4.06 -1.59 11.64
C SER A 161 5.04 -2.64 11.12
N VAL A 162 4.64 -3.42 10.11
CA VAL A 162 5.48 -4.46 9.47
C VAL A 162 6.84 -3.89 9.02
N THR A 163 6.87 -2.68 8.47
CA THR A 163 8.11 -2.03 8.03
C THR A 163 9.07 -1.75 9.19
N ASN A 164 8.54 -1.33 10.34
CA ASN A 164 9.34 -1.06 11.54
C ASN A 164 9.85 -2.37 12.15
N ILE A 165 9.00 -3.39 12.25
CA ILE A 165 9.40 -4.74 12.69
C ILE A 165 10.53 -5.29 11.81
N LEU A 166 10.41 -5.22 10.48
CA LEU A 166 11.46 -5.67 9.55
C LEU A 166 12.76 -4.84 9.63
N THR A 167 12.69 -3.61 10.13
CA THR A 167 13.87 -2.77 10.34
C THR A 167 14.56 -3.14 11.65
N ALA A 168 13.78 -3.33 12.71
CA ALA A 168 14.26 -3.82 14.00
C ALA A 168 14.89 -5.22 13.88
N LEU A 169 14.23 -6.17 13.21
CA LEU A 169 14.78 -7.50 12.92
C LEU A 169 16.12 -7.46 12.20
N ARG A 170 16.31 -6.54 11.24
CA ARG A 170 17.59 -6.38 10.55
C ARG A 170 18.66 -5.77 11.44
N HIS A 171 18.28 -4.88 12.35
CA HIS A 171 19.20 -4.35 13.35
C HIS A 171 19.64 -5.46 14.30
N ASP A 172 18.69 -6.21 14.85
CA ASP A 172 18.96 -7.26 15.84
C ASP A 172 19.77 -8.40 15.23
N LYS A 173 19.49 -8.79 13.97
CA LYS A 173 20.32 -9.79 13.27
C LYS A 173 21.80 -9.39 13.17
N ARG A 174 22.13 -8.09 13.14
CA ARG A 174 23.53 -7.63 13.17
C ARG A 174 24.13 -7.65 14.57
N GLN A 175 23.30 -7.55 15.60
CA GLN A 175 23.67 -7.52 17.02
C GLN A 175 23.65 -8.90 17.70
N GLY A 176 23.46 -10.00 16.94
CA GLY A 176 23.39 -11.36 17.49
C GLY A 176 21.98 -11.95 17.63
N GLY A 177 20.96 -11.27 17.13
CA GLY A 177 19.56 -11.70 17.16
C GLY A 177 18.79 -11.20 18.38
N HIS A 178 17.46 -11.22 18.29
CA HIS A 178 16.61 -10.83 19.41
C HIS A 178 16.51 -11.98 20.43
N PRO A 179 16.74 -11.76 21.74
CA PRO A 179 16.78 -12.82 22.75
C PRO A 179 15.53 -13.71 22.76
N SER A 180 14.35 -13.12 22.63
CA SER A 180 13.06 -13.85 22.62
C SER A 180 12.78 -14.66 21.35
N LEU A 181 13.63 -14.54 20.32
CA LEU A 181 13.48 -15.18 19.01
C LEU A 181 14.63 -16.15 18.69
N GLN A 182 15.50 -16.42 19.67
CA GLN A 182 16.54 -17.44 19.55
C GLN A 182 15.93 -18.85 19.72
N VAL A 183 16.51 -19.82 18.99
CA VAL A 183 16.20 -21.26 19.10
C VAL A 183 17.22 -21.89 20.03
#